data_AF-A0A7V7MLD5-F1
#
_entry.id   AF-A0A7V7MLD5-F1
#
_cell.length_a   1.000
_cell.length_b   1.000
_cell.length_c   1.000
_cell.angle_alpha   90.00
_cell.angle_beta   90.00
_cell.angle_gamma   90.00
#
_symmetry.space_group_name_H-M   'P 1'
#
loop_
_entity.id
_entity.type
_entity.pdbx_description
1 polymer ?
#
loop_
_entity_poly.entity_id
_entity_poly.type
_entity_poly.pdbx_seq_one_letter_code
_entity_poly.pdbx_strand_id
1 'polypeptide(L)'
;MAILGKASTGLGVAAAIRQNRERACVADHSLLLQAPAVIPKKERDKVFDSLVENGIDFLASSVADLDARPKYSVVHFATGLELLLKARLFAEHWALVAANPHAATWSGLTSGTLKTVSASSIGKALIAVVSEPSSPQCKVFESVFRHRNRILHFMPVEDPAAIAMEQLRAWFHLHSLIQGRWESVFAGHRGELAKLDQLLRRNRNYLQTIYDQTEARLSGLKVAGKVLECRSCGFSSGELDSPTRLVSGVACHVCGDRYAVIRFDCGNAYPLDGATFEFDCDCGVLHKVQDLISKYDESRDLSPKDQLIHGPGRYRCGECLSIEETVVPIDGAYTCLGCGAEWGDEGPESCEWCNELWFGYSLEGSYLNGCELCEGKIEWDSD
;
A
#
# COMPACT_ATOMS: atom_id res chain seq x y z
N MET A 1 50.44 -74.88 -11.31
CA MET A 1 49.77 -75.73 -10.32
C MET A 1 49.52 -74.86 -9.08
N ALA A 2 48.25 -74.79 -8.65
CA ALA A 2 47.72 -74.19 -7.41
C ALA A 2 47.64 -72.65 -7.24
N ILE A 3 46.37 -72.26 -7.06
CA ILE A 3 45.72 -71.01 -6.65
C ILE A 3 45.95 -70.72 -5.15
N LEU A 4 45.90 -69.45 -4.73
CA LEU A 4 45.07 -68.94 -3.61
C LEU A 4 45.25 -67.43 -3.41
N GLY A 5 44.16 -66.68 -3.54
CA GLY A 5 44.08 -65.26 -3.15
C GLY A 5 43.78 -65.09 -1.66
N LYS A 6 44.00 -63.88 -1.14
CA LYS A 6 43.34 -63.36 0.07
C LYS A 6 43.27 -61.83 0.01
N ALA A 7 42.09 -61.33 0.36
CA ALA A 7 41.68 -59.94 0.41
C ALA A 7 41.83 -59.34 1.82
N SER A 8 41.90 -58.00 1.86
CA SER A 8 41.66 -57.07 2.98
C SER A 8 42.72 -57.03 4.09
N THR A 9 43.11 -55.85 4.57
CA THR A 9 42.32 -55.18 5.61
C THR A 9 42.57 -53.66 5.66
N GLY A 10 41.50 -52.90 5.48
CA GLY A 10 41.41 -51.46 5.73
C GLY A 10 41.27 -51.15 7.22
N LEU A 11 42.36 -51.27 7.97
CA LEU A 11 42.40 -50.90 9.41
C LEU A 11 43.22 -49.63 9.71
N GLY A 12 43.95 -49.07 8.74
CA GLY A 12 44.75 -47.85 8.94
C GLY A 12 44.00 -46.52 8.74
N VAL A 13 42.92 -46.51 7.94
CA VAL A 13 42.21 -45.27 7.57
C VAL A 13 41.11 -44.91 8.58
N ALA A 14 40.55 -45.89 9.30
CA ALA A 14 39.49 -45.66 10.28
C ALA A 14 39.97 -45.00 11.59
N ALA A 15 41.25 -45.18 11.97
CA ALA A 15 41.80 -44.60 13.19
C ALA A 15 42.07 -43.08 13.06
N ALA A 16 42.51 -42.62 11.89
CA ALA A 16 42.74 -41.20 11.62
C ALA A 16 41.44 -40.38 11.52
N ILE A 17 40.33 -41.01 11.10
CA ILE A 17 39.02 -40.36 11.01
C ILE A 17 38.35 -40.22 12.39
N ARG A 18 38.62 -41.13 13.34
CA ARG A 18 38.07 -41.05 14.71
C ARG A 18 38.73 -39.94 15.55
N GLN A 19 40.05 -39.78 15.46
CA GLN A 19 40.77 -38.74 16.21
C GLN A 19 40.45 -37.30 15.74
N ASN A 20 40.10 -37.13 14.45
CA ASN A 20 39.63 -35.84 13.93
C ASN A 20 38.16 -35.55 14.30
N ARG A 21 37.35 -36.57 14.58
CA ARG A 21 35.96 -36.41 15.06
C ARG A 21 35.88 -36.03 16.54
N GLU A 22 36.83 -36.49 17.36
CA GLU A 22 36.84 -36.16 18.80
C GLU A 22 37.46 -34.78 19.11
N ARG A 23 38.32 -34.23 18.22
CA ARG A 23 38.78 -32.83 18.32
C ARG A 23 37.80 -31.80 17.75
N ALA A 24 36.87 -32.21 16.89
CA ALA A 24 35.83 -31.34 16.36
C ALA A 24 34.64 -31.13 17.32
N CYS A 25 34.59 -31.86 18.45
CA CYS A 25 33.50 -31.79 19.44
C CYS A 25 33.87 -30.99 20.71
N VAL A 26 35.01 -30.28 20.72
CA VAL A 26 35.37 -29.32 21.78
C VAL A 26 35.62 -27.96 21.14
N ALA A 27 34.65 -27.50 20.35
CA ALA A 27 34.53 -26.12 19.94
C ALA A 27 33.27 -25.56 20.63
N ASP A 28 33.52 -25.00 21.80
CA ASP A 28 32.79 -23.88 22.37
C ASP A 28 31.25 -23.99 22.44
N HIS A 29 30.79 -24.79 23.41
CA HIS A 29 29.40 -24.77 23.89
C HIS A 29 28.98 -23.41 24.52
N SER A 30 29.81 -22.35 24.47
CA SER A 30 29.41 -20.98 24.86
C SER A 30 28.72 -20.18 23.74
N LEU A 31 28.64 -20.72 22.52
CA LEU A 31 27.93 -20.10 21.39
C LEU A 31 26.48 -20.59 21.20
N LEU A 32 25.97 -21.41 22.11
CA LEU A 32 24.56 -21.80 22.11
C LEU A 32 23.71 -20.75 22.83
N LEU A 33 22.84 -20.11 22.04
CA LEU A 33 21.60 -19.46 22.47
C LEU A 33 21.78 -18.23 23.38
N GLN A 34 22.50 -17.22 22.91
CA GLN A 34 22.00 -15.87 23.22
C GLN A 34 20.73 -15.69 22.39
N ALA A 35 19.57 -15.74 23.05
CA ALA A 35 18.35 -15.20 22.47
C ALA A 35 18.69 -13.83 21.85
N PRO A 36 18.23 -13.51 20.62
CA PRO A 36 18.53 -12.22 20.02
C PRO A 36 18.18 -11.15 21.06
N ALA A 37 19.17 -10.32 21.42
CA ALA A 37 19.00 -9.32 22.45
C ALA A 37 17.74 -8.51 22.12
N VAL A 38 16.76 -8.52 23.03
CA VAL A 38 15.53 -7.76 22.85
C VAL A 38 15.94 -6.30 22.78
N ILE A 39 15.77 -5.70 21.59
CA ILE A 39 16.17 -4.31 21.37
C ILE A 39 15.28 -3.42 22.25
N PRO A 40 15.85 -2.58 23.13
CA PRO A 40 15.08 -1.72 24.00
C PRO A 40 14.13 -0.84 23.18
N LYS A 41 12.88 -0.71 23.62
CA LYS A 41 11.87 0.13 22.94
C LYS A 41 12.41 1.53 22.64
N LYS A 42 13.06 2.17 23.61
CA LYS A 42 13.68 3.50 23.45
C LYS A 42 14.70 3.58 22.32
N GLU A 43 15.43 2.51 22.02
CA GLU A 43 16.37 2.50 20.89
C GLU A 43 15.63 2.35 19.56
N ARG A 44 14.58 1.53 19.52
CA ARG A 44 13.70 1.40 18.34
C ARG A 44 13.00 2.71 18.03
N ASP A 45 12.44 3.36 19.04
CA ASP A 45 11.73 4.64 18.91
C ASP A 45 12.67 5.71 18.31
N LYS A 46 13.92 5.80 18.77
CA LYS A 46 14.92 6.72 18.19
C LYS A 46 15.21 6.46 16.71
N VAL A 47 15.31 5.19 16.30
CA VAL A 47 15.56 4.85 14.89
C VAL A 47 14.33 5.15 14.04
N PHE A 48 13.14 4.86 14.57
CA PHE A 48 11.88 5.24 13.93
C PHE A 48 11.77 6.75 13.75
N ASP A 49 11.98 7.54 14.81
CA ASP A 49 11.93 9.00 14.76
C ASP A 49 12.92 9.54 13.73
N SER A 50 14.14 9.01 13.69
CA SER A 50 15.13 9.40 12.69
C SER A 50 14.71 9.07 11.26
N LEU A 51 14.04 7.93 11.01
CA LEU A 51 13.49 7.61 9.68
C LEU A 51 12.41 8.62 9.27
N VAL A 52 11.52 8.98 10.19
CA VAL A 52 10.43 9.92 9.93
C VAL A 52 10.95 11.35 9.71
N GLU A 53 11.80 11.85 10.61
CA GLU A 53 12.42 13.18 10.53
C GLU A 53 13.21 13.34 9.24
N ASN A 54 14.07 12.36 8.90
CA ASN A 54 14.80 12.39 7.63
C ASN A 54 13.85 12.37 6.43
N GLY A 55 12.78 11.57 6.50
CA GLY A 55 11.76 11.51 5.45
C GLY A 55 11.10 12.88 5.21
N ILE A 56 10.73 13.56 6.29
CA ILE A 56 10.15 14.90 6.27
C ILE A 56 11.14 15.92 5.70
N ASP A 57 12.41 15.88 6.13
CA ASP A 57 13.45 16.80 5.66
C ASP A 57 13.72 16.65 4.15
N PHE A 58 13.75 15.42 3.64
CA PHE A 58 13.87 15.17 2.21
C PHE A 58 12.66 15.68 1.43
N LEU A 59 11.44 15.45 1.92
CA LEU A 59 10.24 15.98 1.28
C LEU A 59 10.21 17.52 1.29
N ALA A 60 10.60 18.16 2.40
CA ALA A 60 10.71 19.61 2.47
C ALA A 60 11.76 20.17 1.50
N SER A 61 12.91 19.50 1.41
CA SER A 61 13.98 19.84 0.46
C SER A 61 13.51 19.72 -1.00
N SER A 62 12.64 18.74 -1.29
CA SER A 62 12.10 18.58 -2.65
C SER A 62 11.30 19.79 -3.12
N VAL A 63 10.54 20.43 -2.22
CA VAL A 63 9.77 21.65 -2.53
C VAL A 63 10.72 22.82 -2.80
N ALA A 64 11.75 22.99 -1.98
CA ALA A 64 12.75 24.04 -2.15
C ALA A 64 13.53 23.91 -3.46
N ASP A 65 13.70 22.68 -3.96
CA ASP A 65 14.47 22.39 -5.16
C ASP A 65 13.69 22.46 -6.46
N LEU A 66 12.36 22.55 -6.41
CA LEU A 66 11.52 22.36 -7.58
C LEU A 66 11.83 23.35 -8.72
N ASP A 67 12.03 24.63 -8.39
CA ASP A 67 12.42 25.66 -9.37
C ASP A 67 13.89 25.56 -9.80
N ALA A 68 14.79 25.63 -8.82
CA ALA A 68 16.21 25.86 -9.10
C ALA A 68 16.94 24.58 -9.51
N ARG A 69 16.45 23.43 -9.05
CA ARG A 69 17.15 22.15 -9.09
C ARG A 69 16.15 20.99 -9.28
N PRO A 70 15.30 20.99 -10.33
CA PRO A 70 14.20 20.04 -10.48
C PRO A 70 14.64 18.56 -10.48
N LYS A 71 15.86 18.26 -10.95
CA LYS A 71 16.47 16.93 -10.79
C LYS A 71 16.55 16.50 -9.32
N TYR A 72 17.05 17.39 -8.47
CA TYR A 72 17.22 17.13 -7.05
C TYR A 72 15.86 17.14 -6.32
N SER A 73 14.90 17.93 -6.79
CA SER A 73 13.52 17.87 -6.29
C SER A 73 12.94 16.44 -6.41
N VAL A 74 13.02 15.83 -7.59
CA VAL A 74 12.56 14.45 -7.80
C VAL A 74 13.35 13.45 -6.93
N VAL A 75 14.67 13.59 -6.83
CA VAL A 75 15.51 12.70 -6.00
C VAL A 75 15.12 12.80 -4.53
N HIS A 76 15.05 14.01 -3.98
CA HIS A 76 14.69 14.26 -2.59
C HIS A 76 13.26 13.78 -2.30
N PHE A 77 12.31 14.05 -3.19
CA PHE A 77 10.93 13.59 -3.00
C PHE A 77 10.85 12.06 -2.93
N ALA A 78 11.51 11.37 -3.89
CA ALA A 78 11.56 9.92 -3.91
C ALA A 78 12.23 9.33 -2.66
N THR A 79 13.33 9.94 -2.18
CA THR A 79 14.00 9.50 -0.95
C THR A 79 13.11 9.69 0.27
N GLY A 80 12.44 10.83 0.40
CA GLY A 80 11.55 11.09 1.54
C GLY A 80 10.33 10.17 1.56
N LEU A 81 9.70 9.94 0.40
CA LEU A 81 8.63 8.95 0.23
C LEU A 81 9.11 7.53 0.63
N GLU A 82 10.28 7.11 0.15
CA GLU A 82 10.86 5.80 0.48
C GLU A 82 11.08 5.63 2.00
N LEU A 83 11.55 6.68 2.68
CA LEU A 83 11.80 6.66 4.12
C LEU A 83 10.50 6.55 4.94
N LEU A 84 9.46 7.28 4.60
CA LEU A 84 8.17 7.21 5.33
C LEU A 84 7.48 5.85 5.13
N LEU A 85 7.55 5.28 3.93
CA LEU A 85 7.04 3.93 3.69
C LEU A 85 7.84 2.87 4.45
N LYS A 86 9.17 3.02 4.57
CA LYS A 86 10.01 2.15 5.41
C LYS A 86 9.73 2.34 6.90
N ALA A 87 9.44 3.55 7.35
CA ALA A 87 9.05 3.81 8.73
C ALA A 87 7.75 3.04 9.09
N ARG A 88 6.80 2.96 8.15
CA ARG A 88 5.60 2.14 8.33
C ARG A 88 5.91 0.65 8.49
N LEU A 89 6.84 0.08 7.71
CA LEU A 89 7.31 -1.30 7.89
C LEU A 89 8.04 -1.49 9.23
N PHE A 90 8.89 -0.52 9.59
CA PHE A 90 9.67 -0.55 10.83
C PHE A 90 8.77 -0.62 12.07
N ALA A 91 7.62 0.08 12.03
CA ALA A 91 6.65 0.11 13.12
C ALA A 91 6.07 -1.27 13.44
N GLU A 92 5.93 -2.15 12.44
CA GLU A 92 5.52 -3.54 12.64
C GLU A 92 6.68 -4.36 13.21
N HIS A 93 7.82 -4.34 12.53
CA HIS A 93 9.04 -4.95 13.02
C HIS A 93 10.27 -4.38 12.32
N TRP A 94 11.30 -3.98 13.07
CA TRP A 94 12.50 -3.32 12.54
C TRP A 94 13.18 -4.08 11.40
N ALA A 95 13.18 -5.42 11.45
CA ALA A 95 13.83 -6.27 10.46
C ALA A 95 13.14 -6.22 9.09
N LEU A 96 11.87 -5.79 9.00
CA LEU A 96 11.11 -5.67 7.75
C LEU A 96 11.65 -4.56 6.84
N VAL A 97 12.47 -3.65 7.36
CA VAL A 97 13.19 -2.67 6.55
C VAL A 97 14.34 -3.31 5.77
N ALA A 98 14.80 -4.51 6.17
CA ALA A 98 15.85 -5.23 5.46
C ALA A 98 15.34 -5.85 4.15
N ALA A 99 16.22 -5.98 3.16
CA ALA A 99 15.92 -6.76 1.95
C ALA A 99 15.75 -8.26 2.25
N ASN A 100 16.33 -8.75 3.35
CA ASN A 100 16.14 -10.09 3.88
C ASN A 100 15.94 -10.00 5.41
N PRO A 101 14.69 -10.03 5.90
CA PRO A 101 14.40 -9.90 7.33
C PRO A 101 15.06 -10.96 8.21
N HIS A 102 15.18 -12.21 7.75
CA HIS A 102 15.77 -13.31 8.51
C HIS A 102 17.29 -13.18 8.70
N ALA A 103 17.96 -12.46 7.80
CA ALA A 103 19.39 -12.18 7.88
C ALA A 103 19.70 -10.79 8.44
N ALA A 104 18.67 -10.02 8.83
CA ALA A 104 18.84 -8.68 9.32
C ALA A 104 19.50 -8.67 10.70
N THR A 105 20.37 -7.69 10.94
CA THR A 105 20.97 -7.45 12.25
C THR A 105 20.73 -6.01 12.69
N TRP A 106 20.47 -5.82 13.98
CA TRP A 106 20.26 -4.48 14.55
C TRP A 106 21.50 -3.59 14.38
N SER A 107 22.70 -4.16 14.55
CA SER A 107 23.96 -3.46 14.30
C SER A 107 24.13 -3.07 12.84
N GLY A 108 23.71 -3.93 11.90
CA GLY A 108 23.70 -3.62 10.48
C GLY A 108 22.79 -2.44 10.15
N LEU A 109 21.60 -2.40 10.75
CA LEU A 109 20.65 -1.30 10.58
C LEU A 109 21.23 0.02 11.10
N THR A 110 21.68 0.04 12.35
CA THR A 110 22.15 1.26 13.04
C THR A 110 23.49 1.78 12.50
N SER A 111 24.32 0.93 11.89
CA SER A 111 25.54 1.32 11.20
C SER A 111 25.35 1.72 9.73
N GLY A 112 24.13 1.53 9.18
CA GLY A 112 23.84 1.80 7.76
C GLY A 112 24.43 0.78 6.77
N THR A 113 24.92 -0.37 7.26
CA THR A 113 25.47 -1.43 6.39
C THR A 113 24.42 -2.44 5.93
N LEU A 114 23.23 -2.41 6.54
CA LEU A 114 22.11 -3.26 6.17
C LEU A 114 21.59 -2.90 4.77
N LYS A 115 21.52 -3.91 3.90
CA LYS A 115 20.78 -3.78 2.64
C LYS A 115 19.29 -3.70 2.94
N THR A 116 18.68 -2.56 2.61
CA THR A 116 17.26 -2.33 2.87
C THR A 116 16.38 -2.76 1.70
N VAL A 117 15.09 -2.96 1.98
CA VAL A 117 14.07 -3.23 0.96
C VAL A 117 14.12 -2.15 -0.13
N SER A 118 14.07 -2.58 -1.39
CA SER A 118 14.18 -1.67 -2.53
C SER A 118 12.90 -0.86 -2.72
N ALA A 119 13.00 0.35 -3.27
CA ALA A 119 11.85 1.21 -3.54
C ALA A 119 10.72 0.49 -4.32
N SER A 120 11.07 -0.33 -5.32
CA SER A 120 10.12 -1.13 -6.10
C SER A 120 9.50 -2.32 -5.37
N SER A 121 10.00 -2.68 -4.19
CA SER A 121 9.52 -3.82 -3.39
C SER A 121 8.77 -3.38 -2.13
N ILE A 122 8.88 -2.11 -1.72
CA ILE A 122 8.26 -1.59 -0.49
C ILE A 122 6.74 -1.75 -0.51
N GLY A 123 6.08 -1.41 -1.62
CA GLY A 123 4.62 -1.54 -1.72
C GLY A 123 4.13 -2.97 -1.49
N LYS A 124 4.81 -3.96 -2.10
CA LYS A 124 4.51 -5.37 -1.89
C LYS A 124 4.77 -5.82 -0.46
N ALA A 125 5.86 -5.37 0.14
CA ALA A 125 6.17 -5.68 1.54
C ALA A 125 5.12 -5.07 2.48
N LEU A 126 4.67 -3.84 2.23
CA LEU A 126 3.64 -3.19 3.03
C LEU A 126 2.29 -3.92 2.88
N ILE A 127 1.87 -4.26 1.65
CA ILE A 127 0.64 -5.04 1.44
C ILE A 127 0.72 -6.38 2.18
N ALA A 128 1.85 -7.09 2.08
CA ALA A 128 2.00 -8.40 2.73
C ALA A 128 2.02 -8.35 4.26
N VAL A 129 2.40 -7.22 4.87
CA VAL A 129 2.53 -7.10 6.33
C VAL A 129 1.31 -6.41 6.93
N VAL A 130 0.71 -5.44 6.24
CA VAL A 130 -0.33 -4.55 6.80
C VAL A 130 -1.51 -4.33 5.85
N SER A 131 -1.63 -5.09 4.76
CA SER A 131 -2.69 -5.01 3.72
C SER A 131 -2.92 -3.61 3.13
N GLU A 132 -1.89 -2.76 3.20
CA GLU A 132 -1.91 -1.38 2.73
C GLU A 132 -0.53 -0.99 2.22
N PRO A 133 -0.38 0.02 1.34
CA PRO A 133 -1.42 0.78 0.68
C PRO A 133 -2.11 -0.07 -0.41
N SER A 134 -3.24 0.39 -0.95
CA SER A 134 -3.92 -0.36 -2.02
C SER A 134 -3.05 -0.48 -3.28
N SER A 135 -3.35 -1.45 -4.14
CA SER A 135 -2.60 -1.67 -5.39
C SER A 135 -2.55 -0.40 -6.29
N PRO A 136 -3.64 0.39 -6.44
CA PRO A 136 -3.58 1.69 -7.12
C PRO A 136 -2.64 2.71 -6.45
N GLN A 137 -2.65 2.82 -5.12
CA GLN A 137 -1.74 3.71 -4.39
C GLN A 137 -0.27 3.30 -4.58
N CYS A 138 0.02 1.99 -4.54
CA CYS A 138 1.35 1.44 -4.86
C CYS A 138 1.85 1.92 -6.23
N LYS A 139 1.00 1.86 -7.27
CA LYS A 139 1.37 2.30 -8.63
C LYS A 139 1.73 3.79 -8.67
N VAL A 140 1.07 4.63 -7.86
CA VAL A 140 1.43 6.05 -7.75
C VAL A 140 2.82 6.20 -7.11
N PHE A 141 3.12 5.49 -6.03
CA PHE A 141 4.46 5.55 -5.41
C PHE A 141 5.55 5.00 -6.33
N GLU A 142 5.28 3.91 -7.04
CA GLU A 142 6.21 3.33 -8.02
C GLU A 142 6.52 4.28 -9.18
N SER A 143 5.57 5.12 -9.59
CA SER A 143 5.80 6.12 -10.64
C SER A 143 6.89 7.11 -10.25
N VAL A 144 6.88 7.60 -9.01
CA VAL A 144 7.92 8.47 -8.43
C VAL A 144 9.29 7.79 -8.42
N PHE A 145 9.36 6.54 -7.97
CA PHE A 145 10.63 5.79 -7.94
C PHE A 145 11.18 5.53 -9.34
N ARG A 146 10.31 5.22 -10.29
CA ARG A 146 10.67 5.06 -11.70
C ARG A 146 11.17 6.37 -12.29
N HIS A 147 10.50 7.48 -11.99
CA HIS A 147 10.91 8.81 -12.42
C HIS A 147 12.31 9.13 -11.90
N ARG A 148 12.56 8.95 -10.59
CA ARG A 148 13.89 9.12 -9.98
C ARG A 148 14.96 8.30 -10.67
N ASN A 149 14.71 7.02 -10.93
CA ASN A 149 15.68 6.16 -11.62
C ASN A 149 15.94 6.64 -13.05
N ARG A 150 14.89 7.07 -13.77
CA ARG A 150 15.01 7.57 -15.14
C ARG A 150 15.88 8.82 -15.23
N ILE A 151 15.68 9.82 -14.35
CA ILE A 151 16.46 11.08 -14.37
C ILE A 151 17.89 10.94 -13.83
N LEU A 152 18.15 9.94 -12.99
CA LEU A 152 19.50 9.69 -12.48
C LEU A 152 20.38 9.07 -13.57
N HIS A 153 19.80 8.26 -14.46
CA HIS A 153 20.58 7.44 -15.38
C HIS A 153 20.47 7.84 -16.86
N PHE A 154 19.29 8.26 -17.35
CA PHE A 154 19.02 8.14 -18.79
C PHE A 154 18.32 9.32 -19.47
N MET A 155 17.68 10.25 -18.74
CA MET A 155 16.77 11.24 -19.37
C MET A 155 16.91 12.67 -18.84
N PRO A 156 16.56 13.69 -19.67
CA PRO A 156 16.44 15.07 -19.22
C PRO A 156 15.35 15.23 -18.17
N VAL A 157 15.49 16.28 -17.37
CA VAL A 157 14.53 16.67 -16.34
C VAL A 157 13.26 17.21 -16.99
N GLU A 158 12.10 16.82 -16.47
CA GLU A 158 10.80 17.30 -16.96
C GLU A 158 10.52 18.74 -16.52
N ASP A 159 9.46 19.31 -17.09
CA ASP A 159 8.90 20.59 -16.70
C ASP A 159 8.52 20.59 -15.19
N PRO A 160 8.87 21.63 -14.40
CA PRO A 160 8.52 21.71 -12.99
C PRO A 160 7.03 21.49 -12.67
N ALA A 161 6.12 21.86 -13.57
CA ALA A 161 4.69 21.58 -13.36
C ALA A 161 4.35 20.08 -13.43
N ALA A 162 5.01 19.32 -14.32
CA ALA A 162 4.86 17.86 -14.37
C ALA A 162 5.40 17.19 -13.10
N ILE A 163 6.55 17.65 -12.60
CA ILE A 163 7.14 17.18 -11.35
C ILE A 163 6.20 17.52 -10.17
N ALA A 164 5.72 18.76 -10.08
CA ALA A 164 4.78 19.21 -9.06
C ALA A 164 3.51 18.33 -9.03
N MET A 165 2.96 18.02 -10.21
CA MET A 165 1.78 17.17 -10.36
C MET A 165 2.01 15.76 -9.82
N GLU A 166 3.13 15.12 -10.16
CA GLU A 166 3.48 13.78 -9.64
C GLU A 166 3.68 13.81 -8.12
N GLN A 167 4.41 14.80 -7.60
CA GLN A 167 4.67 14.96 -6.17
C GLN A 167 3.38 15.19 -5.37
N LEU A 168 2.48 16.07 -5.83
CA LEU A 168 1.21 16.34 -5.16
C LEU A 168 0.31 15.11 -5.09
N ARG A 169 0.24 14.32 -6.16
CA ARG A 169 -0.52 13.06 -6.17
C ARG A 169 0.06 12.05 -5.18
N ALA A 170 1.37 11.80 -5.24
CA ALA A 170 2.01 10.85 -4.35
C ALA A 170 1.90 11.29 -2.88
N TRP A 171 2.09 12.59 -2.62
CA TRP A 171 1.90 13.15 -1.27
C TRP A 171 0.46 12.99 -0.79
N PHE A 172 -0.54 13.29 -1.63
CA PHE A 172 -1.95 13.09 -1.26
C PHE A 172 -2.19 11.66 -0.77
N HIS A 173 -1.77 10.64 -1.51
CA HIS A 173 -2.01 9.26 -1.12
C HIS A 173 -1.26 8.88 0.17
N LEU A 174 0.00 9.28 0.31
CA LEU A 174 0.76 9.01 1.53
C LEU A 174 0.15 9.71 2.74
N HIS A 175 -0.19 10.98 2.59
CA HIS A 175 -0.76 11.80 3.67
C HIS A 175 -2.13 11.28 4.10
N SER A 176 -2.98 10.82 3.18
CA SER A 176 -4.25 10.17 3.53
C SER A 176 -4.05 8.90 4.36
N LEU A 177 -3.04 8.08 4.05
CA LEU A 177 -2.70 6.91 4.87
C LEU A 177 -2.23 7.33 6.26
N ILE A 178 -1.33 8.32 6.34
CA ILE A 178 -0.81 8.89 7.58
C ILE A 178 -1.91 9.49 8.46
N GLN A 179 -2.89 10.18 7.88
CA GLN A 179 -3.98 10.79 8.65
C GLN A 179 -5.09 9.80 9.03
N GLY A 180 -5.25 8.73 8.26
CA GLY A 180 -6.21 7.67 8.51
C GLY A 180 -5.57 6.49 9.23
N ARG A 181 -5.38 5.39 8.50
CA ARG A 181 -5.05 4.08 9.06
C ARG A 181 -3.66 4.00 9.69
N TRP A 182 -2.74 4.91 9.35
CA TRP A 182 -1.40 4.97 9.93
C TRP A 182 -1.27 6.06 11.01
N GLU A 183 -2.37 6.71 11.42
CA GLU A 183 -2.32 7.83 12.37
C GLU A 183 -1.62 7.47 13.67
N SER A 184 -1.95 6.32 14.25
CA SER A 184 -1.39 5.86 15.52
C SER A 184 0.12 5.63 15.45
N VAL A 185 0.64 5.24 14.28
CA VAL A 185 2.07 5.03 14.02
C VAL A 185 2.81 6.36 13.93
N PHE A 186 2.22 7.37 13.29
CA PHE A 186 2.85 8.66 13.04
C PHE A 186 2.42 9.78 14.02
N ALA A 187 1.64 9.45 15.06
CA ALA A 187 1.07 10.42 15.99
C ALA A 187 2.10 11.35 16.64
N GLY A 188 3.31 10.83 16.91
CA GLY A 188 4.43 11.61 17.48
C GLY A 188 4.96 12.73 16.57
N HIS A 189 4.68 12.67 15.27
CA HIS A 189 5.18 13.60 14.24
C HIS A 189 4.05 14.40 13.56
N ARG A 190 2.84 14.40 14.15
CA ARG A 190 1.64 15.04 13.57
C ARG A 190 1.87 16.52 13.23
N GLY A 191 2.60 17.25 14.08
CA GLY A 191 2.84 18.68 13.89
C GLY A 191 3.75 18.96 12.68
N GLU A 192 4.80 18.18 12.53
CA GLU A 192 5.79 18.23 11.47
C GLU A 192 5.16 17.83 10.13
N LEU A 193 4.37 16.75 10.13
CA LEU A 193 3.63 16.27 8.95
C LEU A 193 2.59 17.28 8.48
N ALA A 194 1.89 17.97 9.40
CA ALA A 194 0.95 19.03 9.05
C ALA A 194 1.67 20.25 8.41
N LYS A 195 2.85 20.63 8.92
CA LYS A 195 3.67 21.69 8.31
C LYS A 195 4.16 21.28 6.93
N LEU A 196 4.57 20.02 6.77
CA LEU A 196 5.01 19.47 5.49
C LEU A 196 3.86 19.45 4.47
N ASP A 197 2.64 19.08 4.88
CA ASP A 197 1.45 19.13 4.01
C ASP A 197 1.20 20.55 3.49
N GLN A 198 1.22 21.55 4.38
CA GLN A 198 1.10 22.95 3.98
C GLN A 198 2.21 23.39 3.01
N LEU A 199 3.43 22.89 3.19
CA LEU A 199 4.56 23.19 2.33
C LEU A 199 4.40 22.56 0.94
N LEU A 200 4.11 21.26 0.86
CA LEU A 200 3.93 20.54 -0.40
C LEU A 200 2.74 21.06 -1.19
N ARG A 201 1.66 21.47 -0.53
CA ARG A 201 0.51 22.11 -1.19
C ARG A 201 0.87 23.41 -1.91
N ARG A 202 1.99 24.09 -1.59
CA ARG A 202 2.46 25.25 -2.37
C ARG A 202 2.87 24.89 -3.80
N ASN A 203 3.21 23.62 -4.06
CA ASN A 203 3.47 23.15 -5.42
C ASN A 203 2.21 23.23 -6.31
N ARG A 204 1.02 23.42 -5.72
CA ARG A 204 -0.21 23.71 -6.47
C ARG A 204 -0.07 24.95 -7.36
N ASN A 205 0.78 25.90 -6.98
CA ASN A 205 1.03 27.12 -7.77
C ASN A 205 1.55 26.81 -9.18
N TYR A 206 2.33 25.75 -9.37
CA TYR A 206 2.80 25.32 -10.69
C TYR A 206 1.67 24.82 -11.59
N LEU A 207 0.58 24.35 -10.99
CA LEU A 207 -0.57 23.84 -11.69
C LEU A 207 -1.62 24.93 -11.96
N GLN A 208 -1.42 26.15 -11.44
CA GLN A 208 -2.37 27.26 -11.61
C GLN A 208 -2.56 27.60 -13.08
N THR A 209 -1.48 27.74 -13.85
CA THR A 209 -1.57 28.01 -15.29
C THR A 209 -2.34 26.93 -16.06
N ILE A 210 -2.14 25.65 -15.68
CA ILE A 210 -2.88 24.52 -16.26
C ILE A 210 -4.36 24.63 -15.91
N TYR A 211 -4.69 24.97 -14.66
CA TYR A 211 -6.05 25.20 -14.22
C TYR A 211 -6.71 26.35 -14.99
N ASP A 212 -6.06 27.51 -15.07
CA ASP A 212 -6.59 28.71 -15.74
C ASP A 212 -6.92 28.42 -17.21
N GLN A 213 -6.05 27.67 -17.91
CA GLN A 213 -6.28 27.23 -19.29
C GLN A 213 -7.44 26.24 -19.41
N THR A 214 -7.65 25.42 -18.38
CA THR A 214 -8.65 24.36 -18.39
C THR A 214 -10.02 24.82 -17.87
N GLU A 215 -10.05 25.84 -17.01
CA GLU A 215 -11.26 26.36 -16.37
C GLU A 215 -12.31 26.79 -17.40
N ALA A 216 -11.87 27.45 -18.47
CA ALA A 216 -12.76 27.85 -19.56
C ALA A 216 -13.48 26.65 -20.18
N ARG A 217 -12.77 25.53 -20.37
CA ARG A 217 -13.33 24.27 -20.91
C ARG A 217 -14.26 23.57 -19.91
N LEU A 218 -14.06 23.78 -18.62
CA LEU A 218 -14.87 23.18 -17.56
C LEU A 218 -16.16 23.96 -17.27
N SER A 219 -16.30 25.20 -17.74
CA SER A 219 -17.45 26.07 -17.44
C SER A 219 -18.81 25.41 -17.71
N GLY A 220 -18.99 24.80 -18.88
CA GLY A 220 -20.23 24.08 -19.22
C GLY A 220 -20.47 22.86 -18.34
N LEU A 221 -19.42 22.13 -17.97
CA LEU A 221 -19.51 20.96 -17.09
C LEU A 221 -19.83 21.38 -15.64
N LYS A 222 -19.28 22.52 -15.18
CA LYS A 222 -19.60 23.11 -13.87
C LYS A 222 -21.10 23.46 -13.78
N VAL A 223 -21.65 24.11 -14.81
CA VAL A 223 -23.08 24.42 -14.89
C VAL A 223 -23.94 23.15 -14.88
N ALA A 224 -23.46 22.08 -15.51
CA ALA A 224 -24.13 20.79 -15.52
C ALA A 224 -23.96 19.96 -14.23
N GLY A 225 -23.28 20.49 -13.19
CA GLY A 225 -23.02 19.77 -11.94
C GLY A 225 -22.06 18.58 -12.09
N LYS A 226 -21.26 18.55 -13.16
CA LYS A 226 -20.32 17.47 -13.49
C LYS A 226 -18.90 17.71 -13.00
N VAL A 227 -18.63 18.79 -12.27
CA VAL A 227 -17.28 19.14 -11.81
C VAL A 227 -17.26 19.23 -10.29
N LEU A 228 -16.31 18.52 -9.69
CA LEU A 228 -16.00 18.54 -8.26
C LEU A 228 -14.61 19.13 -8.02
N GLU A 229 -14.34 19.49 -6.77
CA GLU A 229 -12.97 19.72 -6.32
C GLU A 229 -12.18 18.41 -6.36
N CYS A 230 -10.99 18.44 -6.96
CA CYS A 230 -10.10 17.29 -7.02
C CYS A 230 -9.45 17.04 -5.67
N ARG A 231 -9.58 15.83 -5.12
CA ARG A 231 -9.00 15.45 -3.82
C ARG A 231 -7.48 15.62 -3.72
N SER A 232 -6.74 15.42 -4.83
CA SER A 232 -5.28 15.50 -4.82
C SER A 232 -4.73 16.92 -4.98
N CYS A 233 -5.28 17.71 -5.91
CA CYS A 233 -4.74 19.05 -6.21
C CYS A 233 -5.60 20.21 -5.70
N GLY A 234 -6.83 19.95 -5.25
CA GLY A 234 -7.74 20.94 -4.69
C GLY A 234 -8.35 21.92 -5.72
N PHE A 235 -8.13 21.72 -7.02
CA PHE A 235 -8.79 22.52 -8.06
C PHE A 235 -10.18 21.97 -8.37
N SER A 236 -11.13 22.85 -8.67
CA SER A 236 -12.45 22.49 -9.21
C SER A 236 -12.30 22.01 -10.66
N SER A 237 -11.79 20.80 -10.81
CA SER A 237 -11.34 20.21 -12.07
C SER A 237 -11.55 18.71 -12.18
N GLY A 238 -12.17 18.06 -11.18
CA GLY A 238 -12.56 16.65 -11.26
C GLY A 238 -13.85 16.51 -12.05
N GLU A 239 -13.78 16.01 -13.29
CA GLU A 239 -14.98 15.71 -14.08
C GLU A 239 -15.56 14.36 -13.67
N LEU A 240 -16.85 14.34 -13.37
CA LEU A 240 -17.66 13.15 -13.14
C LEU A 240 -18.05 12.49 -14.46
N ASP A 241 -17.90 11.18 -14.55
CA ASP A 241 -18.42 10.39 -15.68
C ASP A 241 -19.96 10.49 -15.78
N SER A 242 -20.65 10.40 -14.65
CA SER A 242 -22.08 10.56 -14.52
C SER A 242 -22.44 11.24 -13.19
N PRO A 243 -23.11 12.40 -13.20
CA PRO A 243 -23.48 13.09 -11.96
C PRO A 243 -24.66 12.44 -11.24
N THR A 244 -25.31 11.43 -11.82
CA THR A 244 -26.52 10.81 -11.26
C THR A 244 -26.32 9.38 -10.76
N ARG A 245 -25.18 8.74 -11.06
CA ARG A 245 -24.89 7.40 -10.55
C ARG A 245 -24.56 7.45 -9.06
N LEU A 246 -24.86 6.37 -8.35
CA LEU A 246 -24.48 6.19 -6.95
C LEU A 246 -22.95 6.24 -6.78
N VAL A 247 -22.24 5.48 -7.62
CA VAL A 247 -20.79 5.52 -7.73
C VAL A 247 -20.43 6.13 -9.07
N SER A 248 -19.49 7.08 -9.07
CA SER A 248 -19.11 7.82 -10.27
C SER A 248 -17.60 7.95 -10.35
N GLY A 249 -17.04 7.66 -11.51
CA GLY A 249 -15.65 7.93 -11.80
C GLY A 249 -15.39 9.43 -11.89
N VAL A 250 -14.24 9.86 -11.37
CA VAL A 250 -13.73 11.21 -11.43
C VAL A 250 -12.39 11.22 -12.15
N ALA A 251 -12.24 12.10 -13.14
CA ALA A 251 -10.97 12.37 -13.80
C ALA A 251 -10.61 13.85 -13.64
N CYS A 252 -9.49 14.13 -12.98
CA CYS A 252 -9.02 15.50 -12.81
C CYS A 252 -8.34 16.02 -14.08
N HIS A 253 -8.78 17.17 -14.58
CA HIS A 253 -8.18 17.77 -15.79
C HIS A 253 -6.92 18.59 -15.53
N VAL A 254 -6.54 18.81 -14.26
CA VAL A 254 -5.33 19.56 -13.88
C VAL A 254 -4.21 18.60 -13.52
N CYS A 255 -4.39 17.87 -12.41
CA CYS A 255 -3.39 16.94 -11.97
C CYS A 255 -3.54 15.57 -12.61
N GLY A 256 -4.63 15.25 -13.33
CA GLY A 256 -4.84 13.93 -13.94
C GLY A 256 -5.19 12.80 -12.97
N ASP A 257 -5.39 13.06 -11.67
CA ASP A 257 -5.80 12.02 -10.72
C ASP A 257 -7.12 11.36 -11.14
N ARG A 258 -7.27 10.07 -10.83
CA ARG A 258 -8.46 9.27 -11.14
C ARG A 258 -8.92 8.51 -9.91
N TYR A 259 -10.20 8.62 -9.60
CA TYR A 259 -10.80 8.00 -8.41
C TYR A 259 -12.31 7.89 -8.56
N ALA A 260 -12.95 7.13 -7.68
CA ALA A 260 -14.40 7.10 -7.61
C ALA A 260 -14.93 7.97 -6.47
N VAL A 261 -16.15 8.46 -6.61
CA VAL A 261 -16.93 9.07 -5.53
C VAL A 261 -18.22 8.31 -5.31
N ILE A 262 -18.73 8.34 -4.09
CA ILE A 262 -20.05 7.86 -3.72
C ILE A 262 -20.98 9.03 -3.45
N ARG A 263 -22.19 8.99 -4.00
CA ARG A 263 -23.21 10.03 -3.84
C ARG A 263 -24.29 9.57 -2.86
N PHE A 264 -24.56 10.38 -1.84
CA PHE A 264 -25.65 10.12 -0.91
C PHE A 264 -26.94 10.81 -1.36
N ASP A 265 -28.08 10.41 -0.79
CA ASP A 265 -29.41 10.93 -1.14
C ASP A 265 -29.54 12.46 -0.91
N CYS A 266 -28.66 13.06 -0.10
CA CYS A 266 -28.57 14.52 0.07
C CYS A 266 -27.96 15.25 -1.14
N GLY A 267 -27.45 14.52 -2.13
CA GLY A 267 -26.79 15.05 -3.32
C GLY A 267 -25.28 15.24 -3.19
N ASN A 268 -24.72 15.21 -1.98
CA ASN A 268 -23.27 15.34 -1.77
C ASN A 268 -22.52 14.07 -2.21
N ALA A 269 -21.32 14.27 -2.75
CA ALA A 269 -20.46 13.21 -3.24
C ALA A 269 -19.13 13.20 -2.47
N TYR A 270 -18.70 12.03 -2.03
CA TYR A 270 -17.50 11.85 -1.23
C TYR A 270 -16.53 10.87 -1.92
N PRO A 271 -15.22 11.12 -1.85
CA PRO A 271 -14.23 10.24 -2.46
C PRO A 271 -14.24 8.86 -1.79
N LEU A 272 -14.16 7.83 -2.64
CA LEU A 272 -13.89 6.46 -2.22
C LEU A 272 -12.38 6.21 -2.25
N ASP A 273 -11.83 5.77 -1.14
CA ASP A 273 -10.39 5.52 -0.95
C ASP A 273 -10.08 4.13 -0.37
N GLY A 274 -11.10 3.30 -0.15
CA GLY A 274 -10.99 1.99 0.48
C GLY A 274 -10.70 2.03 1.98
N ALA A 275 -10.78 3.20 2.62
CA ALA A 275 -10.45 3.40 4.03
C ALA A 275 -11.59 4.06 4.80
N THR A 276 -12.26 5.01 4.16
CA THR A 276 -13.26 5.89 4.79
C THR A 276 -14.66 5.37 4.50
N PHE A 277 -15.40 5.00 5.55
CA PHE A 277 -16.76 4.46 5.47
C PHE A 277 -17.82 5.33 6.15
N GLU A 278 -17.42 6.40 6.83
CA GLU A 278 -18.32 7.36 7.46
C GLU A 278 -17.92 8.79 7.08
N PHE A 279 -18.92 9.61 6.71
CA PHE A 279 -18.73 10.98 6.27
C PHE A 279 -19.62 11.93 7.07
N ASP A 280 -19.00 12.86 7.80
CA ASP A 280 -19.70 13.99 8.39
C ASP A 280 -20.08 14.97 7.28
N CYS A 281 -21.38 15.23 7.14
CA CYS A 281 -21.95 15.90 5.98
C CYS A 281 -22.63 17.20 6.39
N ASP A 282 -22.48 18.24 5.57
CA ASP A 282 -23.09 19.55 5.78
C ASP A 282 -24.63 19.52 5.85
N CYS A 283 -25.27 18.41 5.44
CA CYS A 283 -26.71 18.21 5.63
C CYS A 283 -27.10 17.85 7.08
N GLY A 284 -26.13 17.70 7.98
CA GLY A 284 -26.32 17.34 9.39
C GLY A 284 -26.53 15.85 9.65
N VAL A 285 -26.36 15.01 8.63
CA VAL A 285 -26.48 13.55 8.73
C VAL A 285 -25.10 12.91 8.59
N LEU A 286 -24.75 12.04 9.53
CA LEU A 286 -23.59 11.16 9.39
C LEU A 286 -23.91 10.10 8.32
N HIS A 287 -23.29 10.19 7.16
CA HIS A 287 -23.48 9.23 6.09
C HIS A 287 -22.56 8.04 6.26
N LYS A 288 -23.12 6.83 6.28
CA LYS A 288 -22.35 5.59 6.35
C LYS A 288 -22.45 4.81 5.05
N VAL A 289 -21.31 4.39 4.52
CA VAL A 289 -21.26 3.47 3.37
C VAL A 289 -21.98 2.16 3.69
N GLN A 290 -21.95 1.73 4.96
CA GLN A 290 -22.64 0.51 5.40
C GLN A 290 -24.17 0.56 5.23
N ASP A 291 -24.76 1.75 5.33
CA ASP A 291 -26.20 1.92 5.10
C ASP A 291 -26.55 1.68 3.63
N LEU A 292 -25.66 2.08 2.72
CA LEU A 292 -25.79 1.81 1.29
C LEU A 292 -25.51 0.34 0.98
N ILE A 293 -24.47 -0.28 1.55
CA ILE A 293 -24.21 -1.72 1.41
C ILE A 293 -25.47 -2.51 1.83
N SER A 294 -26.08 -2.16 2.95
CA SER A 294 -27.30 -2.82 3.44
C SER A 294 -28.56 -2.50 2.63
N LYS A 295 -28.55 -1.41 1.85
CA LYS A 295 -29.64 -1.02 0.94
C LYS A 295 -29.58 -1.80 -0.36
N TYR A 296 -28.38 -2.09 -0.86
CA TYR A 296 -28.12 -2.79 -2.12
C TYR A 296 -27.84 -4.30 -1.95
N ASP A 297 -27.86 -4.80 -0.71
CA ASP A 297 -27.81 -6.23 -0.44
C ASP A 297 -29.11 -6.92 -0.89
N GLU A 298 -29.09 -7.53 -2.06
CA GLU A 298 -30.21 -8.29 -2.63
C GLU A 298 -30.60 -9.52 -1.80
N SER A 299 -29.69 -10.01 -0.93
CA SER A 299 -29.93 -11.17 -0.08
C SER A 299 -30.64 -10.83 1.24
N ARG A 300 -30.76 -9.54 1.56
CA ARG A 300 -31.30 -9.02 2.82
C ARG A 300 -32.68 -9.58 3.17
N ASP A 301 -33.55 -9.70 2.16
CA ASP A 301 -34.94 -10.14 2.34
C ASP A 301 -35.15 -11.62 1.97
N LEU A 302 -34.07 -12.34 1.62
CA LEU A 302 -34.11 -13.75 1.25
C LEU A 302 -34.06 -14.66 2.49
N SER A 303 -34.75 -15.79 2.42
CA SER A 303 -34.58 -16.84 3.43
C SER A 303 -33.19 -17.49 3.30
N PRO A 304 -32.65 -18.12 4.37
CA PRO A 304 -31.36 -18.81 4.28
C PRO A 304 -31.29 -19.87 3.17
N LYS A 305 -32.43 -20.49 2.84
CA LYS A 305 -32.52 -21.46 1.75
C LYS A 305 -32.39 -20.79 0.39
N ASP A 306 -33.00 -19.62 0.22
CA ASP A 306 -32.99 -18.88 -1.04
C ASP A 306 -31.62 -18.21 -1.25
N GLN A 307 -30.95 -17.78 -0.18
CA GLN A 307 -29.56 -17.30 -0.23
C GLN A 307 -28.61 -18.40 -0.73
N LEU A 308 -28.85 -19.67 -0.39
CA LEU A 308 -28.06 -20.80 -0.91
C LEU A 308 -28.21 -20.99 -2.43
N ILE A 309 -29.34 -20.54 -3.00
CA ILE A 309 -29.68 -20.69 -4.42
C ILE A 309 -29.21 -19.47 -5.22
N HIS A 310 -29.38 -18.27 -4.65
CA HIS A 310 -29.12 -17.00 -5.32
C HIS A 310 -27.73 -16.43 -5.01
N GLY A 311 -27.00 -17.00 -4.04
CA GLY A 311 -25.73 -16.48 -3.56
C GLY A 311 -25.89 -15.38 -2.50
N PRO A 312 -24.79 -14.93 -1.88
CA PRO A 312 -24.83 -13.79 -0.97
C PRO A 312 -25.09 -12.49 -1.75
N GLY A 313 -25.73 -11.50 -1.13
CA GLY A 313 -25.98 -10.20 -1.77
C GLY A 313 -24.83 -9.21 -1.62
N ARG A 314 -23.72 -9.65 -1.00
CA ARG A 314 -22.52 -8.85 -0.73
C ARG A 314 -21.28 -9.71 -0.96
N TYR A 315 -20.21 -9.08 -1.40
CA TYR A 315 -18.95 -9.75 -1.74
C TYR A 315 -17.74 -8.90 -1.36
N ARG A 316 -16.55 -9.50 -1.44
CA ARG A 316 -15.29 -8.85 -1.09
C ARG A 316 -14.59 -8.26 -2.29
N CYS A 317 -13.79 -7.23 -2.04
CA CYS A 317 -13.11 -6.47 -3.08
C CYS A 317 -11.60 -6.72 -3.07
N GLY A 318 -11.10 -7.35 -4.12
CA GLY A 318 -9.67 -7.61 -4.36
C GLY A 318 -8.84 -6.37 -4.68
N GLU A 319 -9.47 -5.28 -5.10
CA GLU A 319 -8.76 -4.03 -5.45
C GLU A 319 -8.37 -3.21 -4.21
N CYS A 320 -9.27 -3.16 -3.22
CA CYS A 320 -9.04 -2.42 -1.98
C CYS A 320 -8.72 -3.30 -0.77
N LEU A 321 -8.92 -4.62 -0.88
CA LEU A 321 -8.67 -5.60 0.19
C LEU A 321 -9.36 -5.25 1.51
N SER A 322 -10.52 -4.60 1.42
CA SER A 322 -11.35 -4.31 2.59
C SER A 322 -11.71 -5.60 3.32
N ILE A 323 -11.54 -5.60 4.64
CA ILE A 323 -12.00 -6.69 5.51
C ILE A 323 -13.54 -6.78 5.57
N GLU A 324 -14.24 -5.73 5.17
CA GLU A 324 -15.70 -5.70 5.04
C GLU A 324 -16.14 -6.11 3.63
N GLU A 325 -17.31 -6.76 3.52
CA GLU A 325 -17.98 -7.06 2.25
C GLU A 325 -18.53 -5.76 1.65
N THR A 326 -17.80 -5.21 0.69
CA THR A 326 -18.05 -3.86 0.13
C THR A 326 -18.60 -3.88 -1.28
N VAL A 327 -18.67 -5.05 -1.92
CA VAL A 327 -19.14 -5.21 -3.30
C VAL A 327 -20.61 -5.60 -3.29
N VAL A 328 -21.43 -4.84 -4.01
CA VAL A 328 -22.88 -5.05 -4.14
C VAL A 328 -23.32 -4.89 -5.61
N PRO A 329 -24.41 -5.54 -6.02
CA PRO A 329 -24.97 -5.36 -7.36
C PRO A 329 -25.62 -3.97 -7.51
N ILE A 330 -25.18 -3.20 -8.50
CA ILE A 330 -25.72 -1.88 -8.85
C ILE A 330 -25.85 -1.79 -10.37
N ASP A 331 -27.07 -1.52 -10.86
CA ASP A 331 -27.37 -1.28 -12.28
C ASP A 331 -26.84 -2.35 -13.25
N GLY A 332 -26.82 -3.63 -12.83
CA GLY A 332 -26.36 -4.75 -13.66
C GLY A 332 -24.84 -4.97 -13.65
N ALA A 333 -24.11 -4.30 -12.77
CA ALA A 333 -22.69 -4.52 -12.51
C ALA A 333 -22.45 -4.77 -11.01
N TYR A 334 -21.34 -5.39 -10.65
CA TYR A 334 -20.88 -5.49 -9.27
C TYR A 334 -19.97 -4.31 -8.96
N THR A 335 -20.32 -3.52 -7.95
CA THR A 335 -19.60 -2.28 -7.61
C THR A 335 -19.13 -2.32 -6.16
N CYS A 336 -17.84 -2.08 -5.96
CA CYS A 336 -17.27 -1.88 -4.63
C CYS A 336 -17.63 -0.49 -4.10
N LEU A 337 -18.44 -0.40 -3.04
CA LEU A 337 -18.74 0.86 -2.36
C LEU A 337 -17.60 1.39 -1.49
N GLY A 338 -16.50 0.62 -1.33
CA GLY A 338 -15.29 1.06 -0.64
C GLY A 338 -14.31 1.82 -1.53
N CYS A 339 -14.13 1.39 -2.79
CA CYS A 339 -13.13 1.99 -3.71
C CYS A 339 -13.67 2.36 -5.10
N GLY A 340 -14.91 1.98 -5.42
CA GLY A 340 -15.56 2.21 -6.71
C GLY A 340 -15.04 1.37 -7.87
N ALA A 341 -14.34 0.27 -7.59
CA ALA A 341 -14.07 -0.75 -8.59
C ALA A 341 -15.38 -1.38 -9.08
N GLU A 342 -15.48 -1.63 -10.38
CA GLU A 342 -16.67 -2.16 -11.03
C GLU A 342 -16.30 -3.38 -11.88
N TRP A 343 -17.10 -4.43 -11.79
CA TRP A 343 -17.01 -5.64 -12.60
C TRP A 343 -18.34 -5.85 -13.33
N GLY A 344 -18.27 -6.21 -14.60
CA GLY A 344 -19.46 -6.48 -15.43
C GLY A 344 -20.03 -7.85 -15.11
N ASP A 345 -20.06 -8.73 -16.13
CA ASP A 345 -20.62 -10.09 -16.02
C ASP A 345 -19.64 -11.11 -15.39
N GLU A 346 -18.42 -10.68 -15.03
CA GLU A 346 -17.46 -11.53 -14.33
C GLU A 346 -18.01 -11.85 -12.93
N GLY A 347 -18.15 -13.12 -12.60
CA GLY A 347 -18.59 -13.54 -11.27
C GLY A 347 -17.46 -13.47 -10.23
N PRO A 348 -17.79 -13.55 -8.94
CA PRO A 348 -16.78 -13.65 -7.90
C PRO A 348 -16.01 -14.98 -8.00
N GLU A 349 -14.76 -14.97 -7.58
CA GLU A 349 -13.95 -16.16 -7.31
C GLU A 349 -14.06 -16.55 -5.84
N SER A 350 -14.00 -17.84 -5.53
CA SER A 350 -14.08 -18.37 -4.16
C SER A 350 -12.70 -18.78 -3.67
N CYS A 351 -12.33 -18.37 -2.45
CA CYS A 351 -11.15 -18.92 -1.81
C CYS A 351 -11.35 -20.43 -1.61
N GLU A 352 -10.38 -21.24 -2.05
CA GLU A 352 -10.49 -22.70 -2.01
C GLU A 352 -10.40 -23.28 -0.58
N TRP A 353 -9.98 -22.45 0.39
CA TRP A 353 -9.89 -22.84 1.80
C TRP A 353 -11.10 -22.38 2.63
N CYS A 354 -11.36 -21.06 2.67
CA CYS A 354 -12.41 -20.50 3.52
C CYS A 354 -13.76 -20.27 2.80
N ASN A 355 -13.82 -20.46 1.48
CA ASN A 355 -14.99 -20.21 0.62
C ASN A 355 -15.49 -18.76 0.57
N GLU A 356 -14.70 -17.80 1.05
CA GLU A 356 -15.00 -16.37 0.91
C GLU A 356 -14.96 -15.96 -0.57
N LEU A 357 -15.92 -15.12 -0.98
CA LEU A 357 -16.12 -14.72 -2.37
C LEU A 357 -15.54 -13.33 -2.65
N TRP A 358 -14.66 -13.26 -3.65
CA TRP A 358 -13.89 -12.08 -4.00
C TRP A 358 -14.08 -11.67 -5.46
N PHE A 359 -14.19 -10.37 -5.69
CA PHE A 359 -14.09 -9.76 -7.01
C PHE A 359 -12.71 -9.16 -7.25
N GLY A 360 -12.12 -9.39 -8.42
CA GLY A 360 -10.82 -8.82 -8.79
C GLY A 360 -9.66 -9.30 -7.92
N TYR A 361 -9.77 -10.48 -7.31
CA TYR A 361 -8.73 -11.10 -6.50
C TYR A 361 -8.38 -12.47 -7.08
N SER A 362 -7.13 -12.66 -7.49
CA SER A 362 -6.66 -13.95 -7.99
C SER A 362 -6.54 -14.93 -6.83
N LEU A 363 -7.37 -15.98 -6.83
CA LEU A 363 -7.41 -17.00 -5.78
C LEU A 363 -6.71 -18.31 -6.16
N GLU A 364 -5.92 -18.30 -7.23
CA GLU A 364 -5.10 -19.44 -7.64
C GLU A 364 -4.14 -19.87 -6.51
N GLY A 365 -4.26 -21.13 -6.07
CA GLY A 365 -3.44 -21.68 -4.99
C GLY A 365 -3.87 -21.24 -3.58
N SER A 366 -5.05 -20.62 -3.44
CA SER A 366 -5.60 -20.18 -2.15
C SER A 366 -5.94 -21.34 -1.21
N TYR A 367 -6.04 -22.59 -1.69
CA TYR A 367 -6.15 -23.75 -0.81
C TYR A 367 -4.94 -23.87 0.13
N LEU A 368 -3.74 -23.62 -0.42
CA LEU A 368 -2.49 -23.74 0.34
C LEU A 368 -2.13 -22.43 1.06
N ASN A 369 -2.24 -21.30 0.36
CA ASN A 369 -1.75 -20.00 0.84
C ASN A 369 -2.83 -19.10 1.42
N GLY A 370 -4.09 -19.53 1.37
CA GLY A 370 -5.20 -18.75 1.90
C GLY A 370 -5.60 -17.54 1.05
N CYS A 371 -6.28 -16.61 1.68
CA CYS A 371 -6.63 -15.30 1.14
C CYS A 371 -6.42 -14.23 2.22
N GLU A 372 -6.85 -12.99 2.03
CA GLU A 372 -6.67 -11.94 3.05
C GLU A 372 -7.39 -12.20 4.40
N LEU A 373 -8.22 -13.24 4.49
CA LEU A 373 -9.00 -13.57 5.70
C LEU A 373 -8.64 -14.93 6.30
N CYS A 374 -7.77 -15.68 5.64
CA CYS A 374 -7.37 -16.99 6.13
C CYS A 374 -5.98 -17.33 5.64
N GLU A 375 -5.27 -18.13 6.42
CA GLU A 375 -3.88 -18.47 6.15
C GLU A 375 -3.74 -19.66 5.17
N GLY A 376 -4.88 -20.22 4.75
CA GLY A 376 -4.91 -21.45 3.97
C GLY A 376 -4.55 -22.67 4.80
N LYS A 377 -4.26 -23.78 4.12
CA LYS A 377 -3.91 -25.03 4.78
C LYS A 377 -2.50 -25.05 5.38
N ILE A 378 -1.54 -24.35 4.78
CA ILE A 378 -0.12 -24.48 5.16
C ILE A 378 0.10 -24.06 6.62
N GLU A 379 -0.47 -22.93 7.03
CA GLU A 379 -0.30 -22.46 8.41
C GLU A 379 -1.23 -23.21 9.37
N TRP A 380 -2.42 -23.63 8.92
CA TRP A 380 -3.34 -24.43 9.73
C TRP A 380 -2.77 -25.80 10.15
N ASP A 381 -1.99 -26.45 9.28
CA ASP A 381 -1.30 -27.71 9.60
C ASP A 381 -0.02 -27.49 10.44
N SER A 382 0.35 -26.23 10.74
CA SER A 382 1.55 -25.87 11.52
C SER A 382 1.28 -25.54 13.00
N ASP A 383 0.00 -25.42 13.36
CA ASP A 383 -0.52 -25.36 14.74
C ASP A 383 -0.91 -26.77 15.26
#